data_AF-A0A1Y5DAR8-F1
#
_entry.id   AF-A0A1Y5DAR8-F1
#
_cell.length_a   1.000
_cell.length_b   1.000
_cell.length_c   1.000
_cell.angle_alpha   90.00
_cell.angle_beta   90.00
_cell.angle_gamma   90.00
#
_symmetry.space_group_name_H-M   'P 1'
#
loop_
_entity.id
_entity.type
_entity.pdbx_description
1 polymer ?
#
loop_
_entity_poly.entity_id
_entity_poly.type
_entity_poly.pdbx_seq_one_letter_code
_entity_poly.pdbx_strand_id
1 'polypeptide(L)'
;MSDEKTAQNMDKDFFKRTDAFIQVANELCKEQDTGKVSASMLYAAARFNAFIVASSAKDKSEADRNKVEAIDYFTEQYRAMLLANMDDYINKYDEYMK
;
A
#
# COMPACT_ATOMS: atom_id res chain seq x y z
N MET A 1 -21.59 4.15 1.43
CA MET A 1 -21.71 2.88 2.20
C MET A 1 -20.61 1.87 1.85
N SER A 2 -19.70 2.16 0.92
CA SER A 2 -18.57 1.31 0.52
C SER A 2 -17.31 1.53 1.37
N ASP A 3 -17.17 2.71 1.99
CA ASP A 3 -15.86 3.16 2.48
C ASP A 3 -15.55 2.70 3.92
N GLU A 4 -16.58 2.36 4.70
CA GLU A 4 -16.44 1.80 6.06
C GLU A 4 -15.92 0.35 6.09
N LYS A 5 -16.01 -0.38 4.97
CA LYS A 5 -15.68 -1.81 4.94
C LYS A 5 -14.17 -2.11 4.86
N THR A 6 -13.35 -1.18 4.38
CA THR A 6 -11.91 -1.43 4.18
C THR A 6 -11.14 -1.34 5.50
N ALA A 7 -11.53 -0.45 6.41
CA ALA A 7 -10.89 -0.31 7.73
C ALA A 7 -11.39 -1.35 8.75
N GLN A 8 -12.61 -1.89 8.60
CA GLN A 8 -13.22 -2.81 9.57
C GLN A 8 -12.53 -4.20 9.68
N ASN A 9 -11.65 -4.57 8.74
CA ASN A 9 -10.95 -5.86 8.74
C ASN A 9 -9.44 -5.77 9.07
N MET A 10 -8.97 -4.59 9.50
CA MET A 10 -7.56 -4.41 9.86
C MET A 10 -7.31 -4.86 11.30
N ASP A 11 -6.36 -5.78 11.49
CA ASP A 11 -5.97 -6.20 12.83
C ASP A 11 -5.38 -5.04 13.64
N LYS A 12 -5.40 -5.15 14.98
CA LYS A 12 -4.92 -4.08 15.88
C LYS A 12 -3.49 -3.62 15.59
N ASP A 13 -2.65 -4.49 15.04
CA ASP A 13 -1.27 -4.21 14.72
C ASP A 13 -1.07 -3.76 13.26
N PHE A 14 -2.12 -3.72 12.44
CA PHE A 14 -2.04 -3.27 11.05
C PHE A 14 -1.49 -1.84 10.97
N PHE A 15 -2.06 -0.92 11.74
CA PHE A 15 -1.61 0.48 11.75
C PHE A 15 -0.19 0.59 12.27
N LYS A 16 0.16 -0.16 13.32
CA LYS A 16 1.52 -0.21 13.85
C LYS A 16 2.55 -0.64 12.79
N ARG A 17 2.22 -1.65 11.96
CA ARG A 17 3.10 -2.08 10.85
C ARG A 17 3.17 -1.03 9.75
N THR A 18 2.05 -0.39 9.42
CA THR A 18 1.97 0.67 8.41
C THR A 18 2.80 1.88 8.83
N ASP A 19 2.68 2.32 10.08
CA ASP A 19 3.44 3.42 10.65
C ASP A 19 4.95 3.14 10.64
N ALA A 20 5.37 1.88 10.88
CA ALA A 20 6.76 1.51 10.79
C ALA A 20 7.32 1.69 9.36
N PHE A 21 6.54 1.40 8.31
CA PHE A 21 6.96 1.66 6.93
C PHE A 21 7.01 3.17 6.61
N ILE A 22 6.03 3.94 7.10
CA ILE A 22 6.00 5.40 6.94
C ILE A 22 7.19 6.04 7.66
N GLN A 23 7.54 5.56 8.86
CA GLN A 23 8.71 6.05 9.58
C GLN A 23 10.00 5.88 8.77
N VAL A 24 10.21 4.71 8.16
CA VAL A 24 11.37 4.49 7.27
C VAL A 24 11.35 5.47 6.09
N ALA A 25 10.19 5.68 5.46
CA ALA A 25 10.07 6.65 4.37
C ALA A 25 10.41 8.08 4.82
N ASN A 26 9.92 8.49 5.99
CA ASN A 26 10.20 9.81 6.56
C ASN A 26 11.70 10.00 6.85
N GLU A 27 12.39 8.97 7.33
CA GLU A 27 13.84 9.00 7.51
C GLU A 27 14.58 9.17 6.18
N LEU A 28 14.17 8.46 5.12
CA LEU A 28 14.75 8.60 3.78
C LEU A 28 14.50 9.99 3.18
N CYS A 29 13.34 10.59 3.46
CA CYS A 29 13.00 11.95 3.00
C CYS A 29 13.90 13.04 3.61
N LYS A 30 14.68 12.75 4.67
CA LYS A 30 15.66 13.70 5.21
C LYS A 30 16.83 13.94 4.26
N GLU A 31 17.12 12.98 3.39
CA GLU A 31 18.28 13.01 2.49
C GLU A 31 17.89 12.94 1.00
N GLN A 32 16.68 12.47 0.70
CA GLN A 32 16.22 12.21 -0.67
C GLN A 32 14.93 12.97 -0.98
N ASP A 33 14.73 13.30 -2.24
CA ASP A 33 13.49 13.89 -2.75
C ASP A 33 12.28 12.98 -2.44
N THR A 34 11.20 13.58 -1.93
CA THR A 34 9.99 12.85 -1.52
C THR A 34 9.37 12.05 -2.66
N GLY A 35 9.44 12.53 -3.90
CA GLY A 35 8.98 11.80 -5.08
C GLY A 35 9.78 10.52 -5.31
N LYS A 36 11.11 10.57 -5.14
CA LYS A 36 11.98 9.37 -5.24
C LYS A 36 11.69 8.36 -4.13
N VAL A 37 11.47 8.83 -2.90
CA VAL A 37 11.13 7.95 -1.78
C VAL A 37 9.76 7.30 -2.00
N SER A 38 8.76 8.07 -2.45
CA SER A 38 7.43 7.56 -2.81
C SER A 38 7.49 6.48 -3.89
N ALA A 39 8.23 6.72 -4.98
CA ALA A 39 8.43 5.73 -6.03
C ALA A 39 9.14 4.46 -5.51
N SER A 40 10.11 4.63 -4.61
CA SER A 40 10.81 3.51 -3.96
C SER A 40 9.88 2.67 -3.08
N MET A 41 9.00 3.32 -2.31
CA MET A 41 8.00 2.62 -1.50
C MET A 41 7.03 1.81 -2.36
N LEU A 42 6.52 2.40 -3.45
CA LEU A 42 5.62 1.70 -4.37
C LEU A 42 6.30 0.45 -4.97
N TYR A 43 7.55 0.59 -5.39
CA TYR A 43 8.32 -0.54 -5.91
C TYR A 43 8.64 -1.60 -4.84
N ALA A 44 8.94 -1.18 -3.61
CA ALA A 44 9.17 -2.08 -2.49
C ALA A 44 7.92 -2.92 -2.18
N ALA A 45 6.74 -2.29 -2.11
CA ALA A 45 5.47 -2.97 -1.92
C ALA A 45 5.20 -3.99 -3.05
N ALA A 46 5.43 -3.59 -4.32
CA ALA A 46 5.26 -4.49 -5.46
C ALA A 46 6.18 -5.72 -5.38
N ARG A 47 7.46 -5.53 -5.02
CA ARG A 47 8.42 -6.64 -4.87
C ARG A 47 8.04 -7.58 -3.73
N PHE A 48 7.64 -7.03 -2.59
CA PHE A 48 7.22 -7.82 -1.43
C PHE A 48 5.97 -8.65 -1.76
N ASN A 49 4.96 -8.02 -2.36
CA ASN A 49 3.72 -8.71 -2.74
C ASN A 49 3.97 -9.79 -3.82
N ALA A 50 4.82 -9.51 -4.81
CA ALA A 50 5.22 -10.50 -5.80
C ALA A 50 5.92 -11.71 -5.16
N PHE A 51 6.79 -11.48 -4.17
CA PHE A 51 7.41 -12.56 -3.39
C PHE A 51 6.36 -13.40 -2.65
N ILE A 52 5.40 -12.78 -1.96
CA ILE A 52 4.34 -13.51 -1.24
C ILE A 52 3.54 -14.41 -2.20
N VAL A 53 3.13 -13.87 -3.35
CA VAL A 53 2.40 -14.64 -4.37
C VAL A 53 3.23 -15.80 -4.91
N ALA A 54 4.48 -15.55 -5.28
CA ALA A 54 5.35 -16.59 -5.83
C ALA A 54 5.70 -17.66 -4.78
N SER A 55 5.94 -17.26 -3.54
CA SER A 55 6.35 -18.15 -2.44
C SER A 55 5.23 -19.05 -1.92
N SER A 56 3.96 -18.67 -2.16
CA SER A 56 2.80 -19.47 -1.77
C SER A 56 2.37 -20.51 -2.83
N ALA A 57 2.93 -20.43 -4.04
CA ALA A 57 2.67 -21.39 -5.10
C ALA A 57 3.50 -22.67 -4.93
N LYS A 58 2.93 -23.83 -5.28
CA LYS A 58 3.60 -25.13 -5.24
C LYS A 58 4.62 -25.30 -6.37
N ASP A 59 4.35 -24.66 -7.50
CA ASP A 59 5.19 -24.71 -8.69
C ASP A 59 5.07 -23.45 -9.55
N LYS A 60 5.87 -23.39 -10.61
CA LYS A 60 5.91 -22.27 -11.56
C LYS A 60 4.56 -22.04 -12.27
N SER A 61 3.82 -23.11 -12.57
CA SER A 61 2.54 -23.01 -13.26
C SER A 61 1.47 -22.41 -12.36
N GLU A 62 1.44 -22.79 -11.08
CA GLU A 62 0.58 -22.17 -10.08
C GLU A 62 0.97 -20.73 -9.80
N ALA A 63 2.26 -20.40 -9.71
CA ALA A 63 2.73 -19.03 -9.54
C ALA A 63 2.26 -18.12 -10.69
N ASP A 64 2.28 -18.61 -11.93
CA ASP A 64 1.83 -17.85 -13.09
C ASP A 64 0.31 -17.62 -13.09
N ARG A 65 -0.49 -18.59 -12.62
CA ARG A 65 -1.94 -18.40 -12.42
C ARG A 65 -2.22 -17.40 -11.30
N ASN A 66 -1.60 -17.58 -10.13
CA ASN A 66 -1.80 -16.71 -8.96
C ASN A 66 -1.40 -15.25 -9.25
N LYS A 67 -0.40 -15.03 -10.11
CA LYS A 67 0.04 -13.69 -10.52
C LYS A 67 -1.10 -12.85 -11.09
N VAL A 68 -1.96 -13.42 -11.93
CA VAL A 68 -3.04 -12.65 -12.60
C VAL A 68 -4.03 -12.15 -11.55
N GLU A 69 -4.56 -13.06 -10.74
CA GLU A 69 -5.52 -12.72 -9.67
C GLU A 69 -4.91 -11.75 -8.64
N ALA A 70 -3.63 -11.93 -8.31
CA ALA A 70 -2.94 -11.06 -7.37
C ALA A 70 -2.73 -9.63 -7.89
N ILE A 71 -2.46 -9.45 -9.19
CA ILE A 71 -2.31 -8.11 -9.78
C ILE A 71 -3.63 -7.35 -9.65
N ASP A 72 -4.75 -7.97 -10.00
CA ASP A 72 -6.07 -7.33 -9.90
C ASP A 72 -6.39 -6.98 -8.45
N TYR A 73 -6.20 -7.93 -7.53
CA TYR A 73 -6.43 -7.71 -6.10
C TYR A 73 -5.58 -6.56 -5.55
N PHE A 74 -4.25 -6.59 -5.72
CA PHE A 74 -3.38 -5.56 -5.12
C PHE A 74 -3.61 -4.18 -5.72
N THR A 75 -3.89 -4.08 -7.02
CA THR A 75 -4.14 -2.79 -7.67
C THR A 75 -5.49 -2.20 -7.26
N GLU A 76 -6.53 -3.03 -7.11
CA GLU A 76 -7.82 -2.60 -6.59
C GLU A 76 -7.72 -2.12 -5.14
N GLN A 77 -7.07 -2.89 -4.27
CA GLN A 77 -6.88 -2.51 -2.86
C GLN A 77 -6.08 -1.21 -2.73
N TYR A 78 -4.97 -1.08 -3.46
CA TYR A 78 -4.18 0.15 -3.44
C TYR A 78 -4.98 1.36 -3.94
N ARG A 79 -5.74 1.19 -5.03
CA ARG A 79 -6.60 2.26 -5.56
C ARG A 79 -7.62 2.73 -4.53
N ALA A 80 -8.33 1.80 -3.88
CA ALA A 80 -9.33 2.14 -2.88
C ALA A 80 -8.73 2.88 -1.68
N MET A 81 -7.60 2.39 -1.16
CA MET A 81 -6.91 3.05 -0.04
C MET A 81 -6.37 4.43 -0.43
N LEU A 82 -5.77 4.56 -1.62
CA LEU A 82 -5.25 5.84 -2.09
C LEU A 82 -6.37 6.87 -2.26
N LEU A 83 -7.49 6.48 -2.86
CA LEU A 83 -8.65 7.34 -3.03
C LEU A 83 -9.17 7.83 -1.67
N ALA A 84 -9.39 6.92 -0.72
CA ALA A 84 -9.87 7.29 0.62
C ALA A 84 -8.93 8.28 1.34
N ASN A 85 -7.61 8.10 1.23
CA ASN A 85 -6.65 9.03 1.83
C ASN A 85 -6.63 10.38 1.10
N MET A 86 -6.68 10.38 -0.24
CA MET A 86 -6.75 11.62 -1.02
C MET A 86 -8.02 12.40 -0.71
N ASP A 87 -9.17 11.73 -0.63
CA ASP A 87 -10.44 12.36 -0.27
C ASP A 87 -10.38 12.96 1.14
N ASP A 88 -9.76 12.29 2.12
CA ASP A 88 -9.56 12.86 3.47
C ASP A 88 -8.74 14.16 3.43
N TYR A 89 -7.58 14.14 2.75
CA TYR A 89 -6.74 15.33 2.60
C TYR A 89 -7.44 16.46 1.85
N ILE A 90 -8.22 16.16 0.81
CA ILE A 90 -8.97 17.16 0.04
C ILE A 90 -10.08 17.77 0.90
N ASN A 91 -10.84 16.93 1.62
CA ASN A 91 -11.94 17.37 2.47
C ASN A 91 -11.47 18.23 3.64
N LYS A 92 -10.27 17.96 4.16
CA LYS A 92 -9.66 18.69 5.29
C LYS A 92 -8.52 19.61 4.84
N TYR A 93 -8.50 20.00 3.57
CA TYR A 93 -7.39 20.76 2.99
C TYR A 93 -7.08 22.02 3.79
N ASP A 94 -8.11 22.79 4.15
CA ASP A 94 -7.97 24.03 4.91
C ASP A 94 -7.46 23.83 6.34
N GLU A 95 -7.59 22.63 6.91
CA GLU A 95 -7.11 22.30 8.25
C GLU A 95 -5.66 21.78 8.21
N TYR A 96 -5.32 20.97 7.20
CA TYR A 96 -4.05 20.25 7.15
C TYR A 96 -2.97 20.93 6.30
N MET A 97 -3.35 21.75 5.30
CA MET A 97 -2.43 22.26 4.27
C MET A 97 -2.33 23.79 4.21
N LYS A 98 -3.02 24.52 5.09
CA LYS A 98 -2.91 25.98 5.23
C LYS A 98 -1.88 26.39 6.28
#